data_AF-A0A950B0C6-F1
#
_entry.id   AF-A0A950B0C6-F1
#
_cell.length_a   1.000
_cell.length_b   1.000
_cell.length_c   1.000
_cell.angle_alpha   90.00
_cell.angle_beta   90.00
_cell.angle_gamma   90.00
#
_symmetry.space_group_name_H-M   'P 1'
#
loop_
_entity.id
_entity.type
_entity.pdbx_description
1 polymer ?
#
loop_
_entity_poly.entity_id
_entity_poly.type
_entity_poly.pdbx_seq_one_letter_code
_entity_poly.pdbx_strand_id
1 'polypeptide(L)'
;MRQRAAVIGLAFLVAGYGAFLGAWVMANPLGRAPDEPAHYVRASGIGNGDITGQPVALTTAGYSYQQHAWQQQTVREFSLPARSAFLPVILGCQVANPTVSAACQQHWPPRGPAREPSTVGTYQPFTYAPAGVAIRLGPSPWSSFVLGRATMAL
;
A
#
# COMPACT_ATOMS: atom_id res chain seq x y z
N MET A 1 -32.49 -30.89 0.33
CA MET A 1 -31.32 -31.04 1.24
C MET A 1 -30.01 -30.55 0.62
N ARG A 2 -29.64 -30.98 -0.60
CA ARG A 2 -28.37 -30.61 -1.28
C ARG A 2 -28.14 -29.10 -1.47
N GLN A 3 -29.18 -28.34 -1.80
CA GLN A 3 -29.10 -26.86 -1.91
C GLN A 3 -28.82 -26.16 -0.57
N ARG A 4 -29.43 -26.63 0.53
CA ARG A 4 -29.20 -26.05 1.86
C ARG A 4 -27.77 -26.30 2.32
N ALA A 5 -27.24 -27.49 2.09
CA ALA A 5 -25.85 -27.82 2.39
C ALA A 5 -24.86 -26.95 1.59
N ALA A 6 -25.14 -26.69 0.30
CA ALA A 6 -24.31 -25.82 -0.53
C ALA A 6 -24.30 -24.36 -0.05
N VAL A 7 -25.47 -23.82 0.32
CA VAL A 7 -25.58 -22.45 0.87
C VAL A 7 -24.83 -22.33 2.21
N ILE A 8 -24.98 -23.31 3.09
CA ILE A 8 -24.27 -23.33 4.38
C ILE A 8 -22.76 -23.42 4.16
N GLY A 9 -22.31 -24.29 3.24
CA GLY A 9 -20.90 -24.41 2.89
C GLY A 9 -20.31 -23.10 2.34
N LEU A 10 -21.02 -22.44 1.42
CA LEU A 10 -20.61 -21.13 0.90
C LEU A 10 -20.56 -20.06 2.00
N ALA A 11 -21.54 -20.04 2.90
CA ALA A 11 -21.55 -19.10 4.02
C ALA A 11 -20.33 -19.27 4.94
N PHE A 12 -19.96 -20.52 5.27
CA PHE A 12 -18.74 -20.79 6.04
C PHE A 12 -17.47 -20.38 5.29
N LEU A 13 -17.43 -20.59 3.97
CA LEU A 13 -16.29 -20.19 3.14
C LEU A 13 -16.11 -18.66 3.15
N VAL A 14 -17.19 -17.91 2.93
CA VAL A 14 -17.18 -16.44 2.94
C VAL A 14 -16.80 -15.92 4.32
N ALA A 15 -17.37 -16.48 5.39
CA ALA A 15 -17.04 -16.10 6.75
C ALA A 15 -15.56 -16.39 7.09
N GLY A 16 -15.05 -17.55 6.66
CA GLY A 16 -13.66 -17.94 6.85
C GLY A 16 -12.68 -17.00 6.16
N TYR A 17 -12.88 -16.72 4.87
CA TYR A 17 -12.03 -15.78 4.14
C TYR A 17 -12.17 -14.34 4.64
N GLY A 18 -13.38 -13.92 5.03
CA GLY A 18 -13.60 -12.60 5.63
C GLY A 18 -12.85 -12.44 6.96
N ALA A 19 -12.90 -13.45 7.83
CA ALA A 19 -12.15 -13.45 9.08
C ALA A 19 -10.63 -13.47 8.84
N PHE A 20 -10.16 -14.26 7.86
CA PHE A 20 -8.75 -14.30 7.48
C PHE A 20 -8.26 -12.94 6.94
N LEU A 21 -9.03 -12.31 6.06
CA LEU A 21 -8.73 -10.97 5.54
C LEU A 21 -8.69 -9.94 6.68
N GLY A 22 -9.68 -9.96 7.57
CA GLY A 22 -9.71 -9.07 8.74
C GLY A 22 -8.49 -9.26 9.65
N ALA A 23 -8.11 -10.52 9.92
CA ALA A 23 -6.90 -10.83 10.68
C ALA A 23 -5.65 -10.30 9.99
N TRP A 24 -5.53 -10.47 8.67
CA TRP A 24 -4.40 -9.98 7.89
C TRP A 24 -4.29 -8.44 7.92
N VAL A 25 -5.40 -7.72 7.74
CA VAL A 25 -5.44 -6.25 7.73
C VAL A 25 -5.00 -5.67 9.08
N MET A 26 -5.29 -6.38 10.19
CA MET A 26 -5.08 -5.88 11.54
C MET A 26 -3.79 -6.39 12.19
N ALA A 27 -3.31 -7.58 11.84
CA ALA A 27 -2.15 -8.20 12.50
C ALA A 27 -0.80 -7.77 11.90
N ASN A 28 -0.77 -7.40 10.62
CA ASN A 28 0.48 -6.93 10.01
C ASN A 28 0.81 -5.50 10.47
N PRO A 29 2.05 -5.24 10.92
CA PRO A 29 2.51 -3.87 11.13
C PRO A 29 2.31 -3.05 9.86
N LEU A 30 1.95 -1.77 10.00
CA LEU A 30 1.70 -0.90 8.85
C LEU A 30 2.99 -0.78 8.00
N GLY A 31 2.89 -0.75 6.68
CA GLY A 31 4.04 -0.58 5.78
C GLY A 31 5.00 -1.78 5.69
N ARG A 32 4.55 -2.98 6.04
CA ARG A 32 5.31 -4.23 5.86
C ARG A 32 4.72 -5.05 4.73
N ALA A 33 5.58 -5.80 4.04
CA ALA A 33 5.16 -6.63 2.92
C ALA A 33 3.90 -7.45 3.27
N PRO A 34 2.88 -7.47 2.39
CA PRO A 34 2.83 -6.86 1.05
C PRO A 34 2.37 -5.38 0.97
N ASP A 35 2.09 -4.68 2.07
CA ASP A 35 1.59 -3.28 2.05
C ASP A 35 2.70 -2.22 2.08
N GLU A 36 3.85 -2.53 1.48
CA GLU A 36 5.00 -1.64 1.50
C GLU A 36 4.63 -0.25 0.98
N PRO A 37 5.21 0.83 1.56
CA PRO A 37 4.80 2.19 1.24
C PRO A 37 4.85 2.53 -0.26
N ALA A 38 5.79 1.95 -1.00
CA ALA A 38 5.92 2.15 -2.44
C ALA A 38 4.69 1.63 -3.22
N HIS A 39 4.13 0.47 -2.83
CA HIS A 39 2.93 -0.08 -3.45
C HIS A 39 1.70 0.77 -3.15
N TYR A 40 1.60 1.31 -1.93
CA TYR A 40 0.53 2.24 -1.57
C TYR A 40 0.57 3.52 -2.41
N VAL A 41 1.74 4.16 -2.52
CA VAL A 41 1.94 5.38 -3.32
C VAL A 41 1.55 5.11 -4.78
N ARG A 42 1.99 3.98 -5.35
CA ARG A 42 1.65 3.56 -6.71
C ARG A 42 0.14 3.39 -6.91
N ALA A 43 -0.53 2.67 -6.00
CA ALA A 43 -1.98 2.48 -6.06
C ALA A 43 -2.76 3.78 -5.88
N SER A 44 -2.35 4.62 -4.93
CA SER A 44 -3.00 5.90 -4.67
C SER A 44 -2.84 6.86 -5.86
N GLY A 45 -1.67 6.87 -6.53
CA GLY A 45 -1.46 7.62 -7.78
C GLY A 45 -2.42 7.17 -8.88
N ILE A 46 -2.52 5.85 -9.11
CA ILE A 46 -3.46 5.28 -10.09
C ILE A 46 -4.91 5.61 -9.75
N GLY A 47 -5.30 5.50 -8.48
CA GLY A 47 -6.63 5.90 -7.99
C GLY A 47 -6.93 7.38 -8.18
N ASN A 48 -5.90 8.22 -8.23
CA ASN A 48 -5.99 9.65 -8.53
C ASN A 48 -6.00 9.96 -10.04
N GLY A 49 -5.74 8.97 -10.90
CA GLY A 49 -5.61 9.13 -12.35
C GLY A 49 -4.19 9.36 -12.84
N ASP A 50 -3.19 9.35 -11.96
CA ASP A 50 -1.78 9.41 -12.31
C ASP A 50 -1.25 7.98 -12.57
N ILE A 51 -1.51 7.49 -13.78
CA ILE A 51 -1.28 6.08 -14.15
C ILE A 51 0.20 5.78 -14.39
N THR A 52 1.01 6.77 -14.76
CA THR A 52 2.41 6.57 -15.15
C THR A 52 3.39 7.13 -14.12
N GLY A 53 3.01 8.21 -13.44
CA GLY A 53 3.93 9.00 -12.62
C GLY A 53 4.99 9.71 -13.48
N GLN A 54 5.81 10.52 -12.81
CA GLN A 54 6.90 11.25 -13.44
C GLN A 54 8.26 10.70 -13.01
N PRO A 55 9.28 10.69 -13.89
CA PRO A 55 10.65 10.40 -13.47
C PRO A 55 11.12 11.40 -12.40
N VAL A 56 11.89 10.92 -11.42
CA VAL A 56 12.45 11.75 -10.35
C VAL A 56 13.98 11.68 -10.37
N ALA A 57 14.64 12.79 -10.09
CA ALA A 57 16.08 12.83 -9.90
C ALA A 57 16.43 12.20 -8.55
N LEU A 58 17.13 11.07 -8.59
CA LEU A 58 17.54 10.34 -7.39
C LEU A 58 18.93 10.77 -6.92
N THR A 59 19.09 10.93 -5.61
CA THR A 59 20.40 11.16 -5.00
C THR A 59 21.27 9.90 -5.14
N THR A 60 22.56 10.06 -5.38
CA THR A 60 23.52 8.94 -5.44
C THR A 60 23.95 8.45 -4.06
N ALA A 61 23.61 9.16 -2.98
CA ALA A 61 24.03 8.83 -1.63
C ALA A 61 23.48 7.47 -1.16
N GLY A 62 24.37 6.58 -0.73
CA GLY A 62 24.00 5.28 -0.14
C GLY A 62 23.70 4.16 -1.13
N TYR A 63 23.81 4.39 -2.44
CA TYR A 63 23.59 3.38 -3.49
C TYR A 63 24.86 3.07 -4.27
N SER A 64 25.04 1.81 -4.66
CA SER A 64 26.00 1.45 -5.70
C SER A 64 25.57 2.02 -7.05
N TYR A 65 26.52 2.15 -7.98
CA TYR A 65 26.22 2.60 -9.36
C TYR A 65 25.09 1.77 -10.00
N GLN A 66 25.12 0.45 -9.82
CA GLN A 66 24.10 -0.46 -10.36
C GLN A 66 22.73 -0.25 -9.72
N GLN A 67 22.68 -0.06 -8.39
CA GLN A 67 21.43 0.22 -7.68
C GLN A 67 20.83 1.57 -8.11
N HIS A 68 21.66 2.60 -8.24
CA HIS A 68 21.22 3.91 -8.68
C HIS A 68 20.67 3.87 -10.12
N ALA A 69 21.40 3.21 -11.04
CA ALA A 69 20.94 3.01 -12.42
C ALA A 69 19.61 2.24 -12.49
N TRP A 70 19.43 1.21 -11.65
CA TRP A 70 18.17 0.49 -11.55
C TRP A 70 17.02 1.38 -11.03
N GLN A 71 17.25 2.11 -9.94
CA GLN A 71 16.22 2.97 -9.37
C GLN A 71 15.81 4.10 -10.31
N GLN A 72 16.73 4.67 -11.10
CA GLN A 72 16.39 5.66 -12.12
C GLN A 72 15.38 5.12 -13.15
N GLN A 73 15.44 3.82 -13.42
CA GLN A 73 14.52 3.17 -14.35
C GLN A 73 13.15 2.90 -13.70
N THR A 74 13.09 2.56 -12.42
CA THR A 74 11.86 2.08 -11.76
C THR A 74 11.12 3.13 -10.94
N VAL A 75 11.83 4.10 -10.34
CA VAL A 75 11.21 5.08 -9.46
C VAL A 75 10.41 6.10 -10.25
N ARG A 76 9.15 6.30 -9.84
CA ARG A 76 8.29 7.37 -10.36
C ARG A 76 7.65 8.13 -9.21
N GLU A 77 7.51 9.43 -9.35
CA GLU A 77 6.77 10.31 -8.46
C GLU A 77 5.29 10.33 -8.87
N PHE A 78 4.39 10.20 -7.90
CA PHE A 78 2.93 10.18 -8.12
C PHE A 78 2.24 11.31 -7.39
N SER A 79 1.21 11.89 -8.00
CA SER A 79 0.32 12.82 -7.31
C SER A 79 -0.69 12.09 -6.42
N LEU A 80 -0.66 12.42 -5.13
CA LEU A 80 -1.56 11.88 -4.11
C LEU A 80 -2.59 12.94 -3.69
N PRO A 81 -3.88 12.60 -3.63
CA PRO A 81 -4.88 13.50 -3.07
C PRO A 81 -4.67 13.66 -1.57
N ALA A 82 -4.97 14.84 -1.02
CA ALA A 82 -4.74 15.16 0.40
C ALA A 82 -5.39 14.17 1.39
N ARG A 83 -6.44 13.48 0.97
CA ARG A 83 -7.13 12.44 1.76
C ARG A 83 -6.42 11.10 1.82
N SER A 84 -5.44 10.82 0.96
CA SER A 84 -4.62 9.60 0.99
C SER A 84 -3.12 9.88 1.11
N ALA A 85 -2.71 11.15 1.07
CA ALA A 85 -1.34 11.56 1.29
C ALA A 85 -0.94 11.47 2.78
N PHE A 86 0.02 10.60 3.10
CA PHE A 86 0.66 10.50 4.41
C PHE A 86 2.17 10.30 4.24
N LEU A 87 2.96 10.62 5.28
CA LEU A 87 4.42 10.43 5.25
C LEU A 87 4.78 8.93 5.29
N PRO A 88 5.23 8.32 4.18
CA PRO A 88 5.31 6.86 4.07
C PRO A 88 6.47 6.27 4.89
N VAL A 89 7.52 7.06 5.14
CA VAL A 89 8.68 6.66 5.96
C VAL A 89 8.30 6.27 7.40
N ILE A 90 7.21 6.83 7.93
CA ILE A 90 6.76 6.59 9.31
C ILE A 90 6.07 5.23 9.45
N LEU A 91 5.52 4.68 8.36
CA LEU A 91 5.03 3.30 8.37
C LEU A 91 6.17 2.31 8.61
N GLY A 92 7.41 2.66 8.30
CA GLY A 92 8.55 1.76 8.36
C GLY A 92 9.36 1.78 9.64
N CYS A 93 8.83 2.09 10.83
CA CYS A 93 9.67 2.23 12.04
C CYS A 93 10.56 1.00 12.38
N GLN A 94 10.25 -0.18 11.82
CA GLN A 94 11.03 -1.42 11.89
C GLN A 94 12.03 -1.67 10.75
N VAL A 95 12.02 -0.85 9.70
CA VAL A 95 12.63 -1.18 8.39
C VAL A 95 14.15 -1.40 8.48
N ALA A 96 14.82 -0.80 9.46
CA ALA A 96 16.27 -0.97 9.66
C ALA A 96 16.65 -1.71 10.95
N ASN A 97 15.67 -2.11 11.77
CA ASN A 97 15.97 -2.80 13.04
C ASN A 97 14.85 -3.80 13.38
N PRO A 98 15.05 -5.11 13.17
CA PRO A 98 14.03 -6.13 13.42
C PRO A 98 13.76 -6.37 14.92
N THR A 99 14.56 -5.79 15.83
CA THR A 99 14.38 -5.95 17.28
C THR A 99 13.41 -4.95 17.90
N VAL A 100 13.01 -3.91 17.15
CA VAL A 100 12.03 -2.95 17.66
C VAL A 100 10.64 -3.60 17.59
N SER A 101 9.74 -3.25 18.51
CA SER A 101 8.34 -3.71 18.44
C SER A 101 7.53 -2.86 17.47
N ALA A 102 6.63 -3.46 16.69
CA ALA A 102 5.67 -2.74 15.85
C ALA A 102 4.82 -1.71 16.63
N ALA A 103 4.79 -1.83 17.96
CA ALA A 103 4.26 -0.81 18.85
C ALA A 103 4.91 0.57 18.70
N CYS A 104 6.01 0.76 17.95
CA CYS A 104 6.48 2.11 17.58
C CYS A 104 5.50 2.89 16.68
N GLN A 105 4.52 2.22 16.06
CA GLN A 105 3.47 2.81 15.23
C GLN A 105 2.26 3.28 16.07
N GLN A 106 2.48 3.86 17.26
CA GLN A 106 1.41 4.22 18.20
C GLN A 106 0.44 5.27 17.65
N HIS A 107 0.88 6.02 16.64
CA HIS A 107 0.12 7.09 16.03
C HIS A 107 0.05 6.90 14.53
N TRP A 108 -1.10 7.26 13.96
CA TRP A 108 -1.26 7.34 12.53
C TRP A 108 -0.24 8.31 11.92
N PRO A 109 0.36 8.01 10.75
CA PRO A 109 1.33 8.91 10.17
C PRO A 109 0.73 10.29 9.91
N PRO A 110 1.51 11.36 10.14
CA PRO A 110 1.14 12.69 9.72
C PRO A 110 0.88 12.74 8.20
N ARG A 111 0.11 13.76 7.80
CA ARG A 111 -0.14 14.02 6.38
C ARG A 111 1.17 14.19 5.62
N GLY A 112 1.19 13.61 4.42
CA GLY A 112 2.32 13.61 3.52
C GLY A 112 2.24 14.75 2.52
N PRO A 113 3.33 14.99 1.79
CA PRO A 113 3.30 15.84 0.61
C PRO A 113 2.30 15.30 -0.42
N ALA A 114 1.83 16.20 -1.29
CA ALA A 114 0.93 15.87 -2.40
C ALA A 114 1.61 15.06 -3.51
N ARG A 115 2.93 14.83 -3.41
CA ARG A 115 3.72 14.04 -4.33
C ARG A 115 4.69 13.17 -3.54
N GLU A 116 4.74 11.90 -3.89
CA GLU A 116 5.62 10.92 -3.26
C GLU A 116 6.24 10.00 -4.32
N PRO A 117 7.53 9.66 -4.21
CA PRO A 117 8.14 8.66 -5.07
C PRO A 117 7.72 7.24 -4.66
N SER A 118 7.63 6.36 -5.67
CA SER A 118 7.44 4.93 -5.50
C SER A 118 8.53 4.19 -6.27
N THR A 119 9.22 3.26 -5.60
CA THR A 119 10.25 2.38 -6.20
C THR A 119 9.69 1.34 -7.16
N VAL A 120 8.37 1.14 -7.16
CA VAL A 120 7.62 0.26 -8.06
C VAL A 120 6.82 1.05 -9.10
N GLY A 121 7.28 2.27 -9.40
CA GLY A 121 6.58 3.22 -10.27
C GLY A 121 6.32 2.71 -11.69
N THR A 122 7.19 1.85 -12.22
CA THR A 122 7.04 1.25 -13.55
C THR A 122 6.30 -0.09 -13.57
N TYR A 123 5.83 -0.61 -12.43
CA TYR A 123 5.07 -1.85 -12.41
C TYR A 123 3.72 -1.68 -13.14
N GLN A 124 3.19 -2.79 -13.64
CA GLN A 124 1.98 -2.80 -14.46
C GLN A 124 0.81 -2.14 -13.71
N PRO A 125 0.15 -1.11 -14.27
CA PRO A 125 -0.83 -0.32 -13.52
C PRO A 125 -2.09 -1.11 -13.15
N PHE A 126 -2.47 -2.11 -13.95
CA PHE A 126 -3.72 -2.85 -13.74
C PHE A 126 -3.72 -3.66 -12.44
N THR A 127 -2.55 -4.08 -11.93
CA THR A 127 -2.46 -4.81 -10.66
C THR A 127 -2.76 -3.93 -9.45
N TYR A 128 -2.63 -2.61 -9.60
CA TYR A 128 -2.87 -1.63 -8.54
C TYR A 128 -4.23 -0.94 -8.67
N ALA A 129 -4.90 -1.07 -9.81
CA ALA A 129 -6.15 -0.36 -10.08
C ALA A 129 -7.27 -0.70 -9.05
N PRO A 130 -7.50 -1.97 -8.65
CA PRO A 130 -8.48 -2.28 -7.62
C PRO A 130 -8.20 -1.56 -6.30
N ALA A 131 -6.94 -1.64 -5.84
CA ALA A 131 -6.52 -0.96 -4.62
C ALA A 131 -6.59 0.57 -4.75
N GLY A 132 -6.25 1.13 -5.92
CA GLY A 132 -6.38 2.56 -6.20
C GLY A 132 -7.82 3.06 -6.11
N VAL A 133 -8.78 2.30 -6.64
CA VAL A 133 -10.22 2.59 -6.48
C VAL A 133 -10.61 2.54 -5.00
N ALA A 134 -10.21 1.50 -4.27
CA ALA A 134 -10.52 1.37 -2.85
C ALA A 134 -9.92 2.52 -2.01
N ILE A 135 -8.67 2.90 -2.27
CA ILE A 135 -7.99 4.05 -1.64
C ILE A 135 -8.77 5.34 -1.91
N ARG A 136 -9.22 5.56 -3.15
CA ARG A 136 -9.96 6.75 -3.58
C ARG A 136 -11.28 6.91 -2.83
N LEU A 137 -11.94 5.79 -2.49
CA LEU A 137 -13.21 5.76 -1.75
C LEU A 137 -13.05 6.06 -0.26
N GLY A 138 -11.83 5.97 0.29
CA GLY A 138 -11.57 6.33 1.68
C GLY A 138 -11.74 7.85 1.93
N PRO A 139 -12.57 8.26 2.90
CA PRO A 139 -12.79 9.68 3.22
C PRO A 139 -11.63 10.32 4.00
N SER A 140 -10.75 9.51 4.59
CA SER A 140 -9.61 9.93 5.41
C SER A 140 -8.36 9.10 5.10
N PRO A 141 -7.15 9.59 5.44
CA PRO A 141 -5.91 8.85 5.20
C PRO A 141 -5.94 7.44 5.82
N TRP A 142 -6.49 7.30 7.03
CA TRP A 142 -6.65 6.01 7.70
C TRP A 142 -7.53 5.06 6.89
N SER A 143 -8.76 5.48 6.58
CA SER A 143 -9.69 4.64 5.81
C SER A 143 -9.15 4.30 4.42
N SER A 144 -8.50 5.25 3.73
CA SER A 144 -7.87 5.02 2.44
C SER A 144 -6.78 3.95 2.53
N PHE A 145 -5.96 3.99 3.59
CA PHE A 145 -4.95 2.98 3.84
C PHE A 145 -5.53 1.61 4.13
N VAL A 146 -6.50 1.52 5.05
CA VAL A 146 -7.16 0.25 5.41
C VAL A 146 -7.85 -0.39 4.19
N LEU A 147 -8.53 0.40 3.37
CA LEU A 147 -9.18 -0.08 2.15
C LEU A 147 -8.17 -0.55 1.10
N GLY A 148 -7.09 0.21 0.91
CA GLY A 148 -5.99 -0.18 0.02
C GLY A 148 -5.34 -1.50 0.47
N ARG A 149 -5.03 -1.62 1.76
CA ARG A 149 -4.52 -2.86 2.38
C ARG A 149 -5.43 -4.04 2.12
N ALA A 150 -6.71 -3.92 2.47
CA ALA A 150 -7.67 -5.01 2.32
C ALA A 150 -7.78 -5.49 0.87
N THR A 151 -7.59 -4.59 -0.10
CA THR A 151 -7.68 -4.93 -1.53
C THR A 151 -6.38 -5.55 -2.05
N MET A 152 -5.21 -5.18 -1.54
CA MET A 152 -3.94 -5.82 -1.91
C MET A 152 -3.79 -7.25 -1.37
N ALA A 153 -4.62 -7.64 -0.40
CA ALA A 153 -4.66 -8.99 0.16
C ALA A 153 -5.60 -9.95 -0.59
N LEU A 154 -6.34 -9.46 -1.59
CA LEU A 154 -7.28 -10.21 -2.44
C LEU A 154 -6.69 -10.42 -3.83
#